data_AF-A0A433QA97-F1
#
_entry.id   AF-A0A433QA97-F1
#
_cell.length_a   1.000
_cell.length_b   1.000
_cell.length_c   1.000
_cell.angle_alpha   90.00
_cell.angle_beta   90.00
_cell.angle_gamma   90.00
#
_symmetry.space_group_name_H-M   'P 1'
#
loop_
_entity.id
_entity.type
_entity.pdbx_description
1 polymer ?
#
loop_
_entity_poly.entity_id
_entity_poly.type
_entity_poly.pdbx_seq_one_letter_code
_entity_poly.pdbx_strand_id
1 'polypeptide(L)'
;MNTTAPAHYFLPDGAKIYVWSVVAIGTVSCGFIGCNALLDPNRIRWNCFILSFLTLGMAVSNGLQASGFLEGLLYCNLTCISALLFNNFIMAVTVNLGGKFYSPEERINRLYWAAIVATILTNMVFIGSLIIHNVTSYFNGIIFDHIARMCVPVVIIISFAYAFYPVVVIGTDVDHKPALVIAVGVW
;
A
#
# COMPACT_ATOMS: atom_id res chain seq x y z
N MET A 1 -39.95 22.48 -10.92
CA MET A 1 -38.91 21.55 -11.40
C MET A 1 -37.61 22.31 -11.55
N ASN A 2 -36.73 22.24 -10.55
CA ASN A 2 -35.35 22.73 -10.66
C ASN A 2 -34.46 21.49 -10.72
N THR A 3 -34.10 21.07 -11.93
CA THR A 3 -33.07 20.05 -12.14
C THR A 3 -31.72 20.73 -12.01
N THR A 4 -31.24 20.90 -10.78
CA THR A 4 -29.82 21.19 -10.54
C THR A 4 -29.06 19.92 -10.95
N ALA A 5 -28.50 19.94 -12.17
CA ALA A 5 -27.49 18.97 -12.57
C ALA A 5 -26.39 18.97 -11.48
N PRO A 6 -25.90 17.79 -11.04
CA PRO A 6 -24.79 17.76 -10.11
C PRO A 6 -23.62 18.51 -10.74
N ALA A 7 -23.12 19.54 -10.06
CA ALA A 7 -21.94 20.26 -10.49
C ALA A 7 -20.79 19.24 -10.56
N HIS A 8 -20.38 18.84 -11.77
CA HIS A 8 -19.13 18.14 -11.98
C HIS A 8 -18.05 19.05 -11.39
N TYR A 9 -17.45 18.63 -10.27
CA TYR A 9 -16.31 19.30 -9.69
C TYR A 9 -15.14 19.13 -10.64
N PHE A 10 -15.00 20.05 -11.60
CA PHE A 10 -13.86 20.09 -12.50
C PHE A 10 -12.62 20.38 -11.65
N LEU A 11 -11.84 19.32 -11.38
CA LEU A 11 -10.50 19.47 -10.82
C LEU A 11 -9.66 20.38 -11.74
N PRO A 12 -8.83 21.27 -11.18
CA PRO A 12 -7.94 22.12 -11.97
C PRO A 12 -7.10 21.26 -12.92
N ASP A 13 -6.82 21.75 -14.12
CA ASP A 13 -6.07 20.98 -15.13
C ASP A 13 -4.72 20.48 -14.60
N GLY A 14 -4.07 21.25 -13.73
CA GLY A 14 -2.84 20.84 -13.04
C GLY A 14 -3.00 19.58 -12.18
N ALA A 15 -4.13 19.40 -11.49
CA ALA A 15 -4.40 18.20 -10.69
C ALA A 15 -4.63 16.98 -11.59
N LYS A 16 -5.30 17.15 -12.73
CA LYS A 16 -5.49 16.08 -13.72
C LYS A 16 -4.16 15.64 -14.32
N ILE A 17 -3.32 16.60 -14.71
CA ILE A 17 -1.96 16.34 -15.23
C ILE A 17 -1.13 15.57 -14.20
N TYR A 18 -1.15 15.99 -12.94
CA TYR A 18 -0.45 15.30 -11.86
C TYR A 18 -0.90 13.83 -11.74
N VAL A 19 -2.20 13.56 -11.64
CA VAL A 19 -2.69 12.18 -11.46
C VAL A 19 -2.31 11.28 -12.65
N TRP A 20 -2.45 11.78 -13.89
CA TRP A 20 -2.05 11.02 -15.08
C TRP A 20 -0.53 10.82 -15.19
N SER A 21 0.28 11.76 -14.70
CA SER A 21 1.74 11.58 -14.60
C SER A 21 2.09 10.43 -13.64
N VAL A 22 1.37 10.31 -12.52
CA VAL A 22 1.53 9.18 -11.58
C VAL A 22 1.17 7.85 -12.24
N VAL A 23 0.11 7.80 -13.04
CA VAL A 23 -0.26 6.60 -13.82
C VAL A 23 0.85 6.24 -14.81
N ALA A 24 1.40 7.21 -15.53
CA ALA A 24 2.46 6.97 -16.50
C ALA A 24 3.73 6.41 -15.83
N ILE A 25 4.19 7.05 -14.73
CA ILE A 25 5.33 6.58 -13.95
C ILE A 25 5.05 5.19 -13.36
N GLY A 26 3.87 4.99 -12.78
CA GLY A 26 3.45 3.70 -12.22
C GLY A 26 3.46 2.58 -13.26
N THR A 27 3.05 2.87 -14.50
CA THR A 27 3.06 1.91 -15.60
C THR A 27 4.49 1.48 -15.95
N VAL A 28 5.41 2.44 -16.06
CA VAL A 28 6.84 2.17 -16.35
C VAL A 28 7.47 1.36 -15.21
N SER A 29 7.23 1.77 -13.95
CA SER A 29 7.71 1.05 -12.77
C SER A 29 7.17 -0.37 -12.68
N CYS A 30 5.88 -0.58 -12.95
CA CYS A 30 5.28 -1.91 -12.99
C CYS A 30 5.91 -2.79 -14.07
N GLY A 31 6.23 -2.22 -15.25
CA GLY A 31 6.97 -2.90 -16.30
C GLY A 31 8.36 -3.33 -15.85
N PHE A 32 9.11 -2.44 -15.20
CA PHE A 32 10.45 -2.75 -14.68
C PHE A 32 10.43 -3.82 -13.58
N ILE A 33 9.49 -3.74 -12.64
CA ILE A 33 9.29 -4.75 -11.61
C ILE A 33 8.88 -6.08 -12.24
N GLY A 34 8.00 -6.07 -13.24
CA GLY A 34 7.57 -7.25 -13.98
C GLY A 34 8.72 -7.95 -14.71
N CYS A 35 9.54 -7.20 -15.45
CA CYS A 35 10.75 -7.73 -16.07
C CYS A 35 11.68 -8.39 -15.04
N ASN A 36 11.90 -7.73 -13.90
CA ASN A 36 12.74 -8.29 -12.83
C ASN A 36 12.14 -9.54 -12.17
N ALA A 37 10.81 -9.62 -12.07
CA ALA A 37 10.12 -10.80 -11.54
C ALA A 37 10.16 -11.99 -12.51
N LEU A 38 10.16 -11.73 -13.83
CA LEU A 38 10.27 -12.76 -14.87
C LEU A 38 11.70 -13.28 -15.05
N LEU A 39 12.72 -12.40 -14.97
CA LEU A 39 14.12 -12.77 -15.18
C LEU A 39 14.72 -13.62 -14.05
N ASP A 40 14.31 -13.38 -12.80
CA ASP A 40 14.75 -14.16 -11.64
C ASP A 40 13.54 -14.35 -10.69
N PRO A 41 12.74 -15.40 -10.93
CA PRO A 41 11.48 -15.61 -10.24
C PRO A 41 11.71 -15.99 -8.78
N ASN A 42 11.38 -15.07 -7.89
CA ASN A 42 11.41 -15.27 -6.45
C ASN A 42 10.08 -14.80 -5.87
N ARG A 43 9.60 -15.47 -4.82
CA ARG A 43 8.31 -15.18 -4.17
C ARG A 43 8.18 -13.72 -3.74
N ILE A 44 9.27 -13.10 -3.29
CA ILE A 44 9.29 -11.67 -2.92
C ILE A 44 9.04 -10.79 -4.15
N ARG A 45 9.71 -11.06 -5.27
CA ARG A 45 9.56 -10.26 -6.50
C ARG A 45 8.15 -10.38 -7.07
N TRP A 46 7.55 -11.57 -7.03
CA TRP A 46 6.16 -11.76 -7.42
C TRP A 46 5.17 -11.02 -6.51
N ASN A 47 5.39 -11.04 -5.19
CA ASN A 47 4.56 -10.25 -4.27
C ASN A 47 4.68 -8.74 -4.56
N CYS A 48 5.88 -8.26 -4.85
CA CYS A 48 6.12 -6.86 -5.22
C CYS A 48 5.50 -6.51 -6.59
N PHE A 49 5.52 -7.42 -7.56
CA PHE A 49 4.85 -7.24 -8.84
C PHE A 49 3.33 -7.12 -8.66
N ILE A 50 2.72 -8.01 -7.88
CA ILE A 50 1.29 -7.94 -7.55
C ILE A 50 0.96 -6.62 -6.83
N LEU A 51 1.80 -6.21 -5.87
CA LEU A 51 1.65 -4.93 -5.17
C LEU A 51 1.74 -3.74 -6.14
N SER A 52 2.68 -3.77 -7.09
CA SER A 52 2.84 -2.71 -8.10
C SER A 52 1.65 -2.62 -9.06
N PHE A 53 1.05 -3.76 -9.42
CA PHE A 53 -0.15 -3.80 -10.23
C PHE A 53 -1.35 -3.21 -9.47
N LEU A 54 -1.45 -3.51 -8.17
CA LEU A 54 -2.49 -2.97 -7.31
C LEU A 54 -2.37 -1.46 -7.10
N THR A 55 -1.15 -0.94 -6.90
CA THR A 55 -0.92 0.51 -6.80
C THR A 55 -1.18 1.22 -8.13
N LEU A 56 -0.86 0.60 -9.26
CA LEU A 56 -1.23 1.11 -10.58
C LEU A 56 -2.75 1.16 -10.77
N GLY A 57 -3.47 0.11 -10.39
CA GLY A 57 -4.94 0.09 -10.42
C GLY A 57 -5.57 1.23 -9.60
N MET A 58 -4.98 1.53 -8.44
CA MET A 58 -5.36 2.69 -7.63
C MET A 58 -5.05 4.03 -8.29
N ALA A 59 -3.89 4.17 -8.91
CA ALA A 59 -3.53 5.39 -9.66
C ALA A 59 -4.51 5.64 -10.82
N VAL A 60 -4.88 4.58 -11.57
CA VAL A 60 -5.86 4.65 -12.65
C VAL A 60 -7.25 5.02 -12.10
N SER A 61 -7.67 4.41 -11.00
CA SER A 61 -8.96 4.73 -10.36
C SER A 61 -9.03 6.20 -9.93
N ASN A 62 -7.94 6.74 -9.38
CA ASN A 62 -7.83 8.17 -9.05
C ASN A 62 -7.86 9.05 -10.32
N GLY A 63 -7.23 8.63 -11.42
CA GLY A 63 -7.26 9.35 -12.70
C GLY A 63 -8.66 9.40 -13.31
N LEU A 64 -9.39 8.28 -13.22
CA LEU A 64 -10.78 8.19 -13.66
C LEU A 64 -11.71 9.04 -12.80
N GLN A 65 -11.52 9.05 -11.47
CA GLN A 65 -12.24 9.96 -10.59
C GLN A 65 -11.94 11.42 -10.93
N ALA A 66 -10.66 11.77 -11.12
CA ALA A 66 -10.27 13.14 -11.45
C ALA A 66 -10.82 13.64 -12.80
N SER A 67 -11.13 12.70 -13.68
CA SER A 67 -11.72 12.93 -14.99
C SER A 67 -13.26 12.87 -14.99
N GLY A 68 -13.88 12.60 -13.83
CA GLY A 68 -15.35 12.54 -13.66
C GLY A 68 -16.00 11.25 -14.15
N PHE A 69 -15.21 10.19 -14.43
CA PHE A 69 -15.74 8.91 -14.92
C PHE A 69 -16.08 7.91 -13.82
N LEU A 70 -15.54 8.09 -12.61
CA LEU A 70 -15.67 7.12 -11.52
C LEU A 70 -15.88 7.86 -10.19
N GLU A 71 -17.13 7.91 -9.71
CA GLU A 71 -17.52 8.69 -8.54
C GLU A 71 -18.43 7.89 -7.58
N GLY A 72 -18.62 8.42 -6.37
CA GLY A 72 -19.56 7.88 -5.39
C GLY A 72 -19.12 6.58 -4.72
N LEU A 73 -20.08 5.70 -4.44
CA LEU A 73 -19.89 4.48 -3.65
C LEU A 73 -18.85 3.51 -4.26
N LEU A 74 -18.84 3.40 -5.59
CA LEU A 74 -17.97 2.47 -6.31
C LEU A 74 -16.48 2.86 -6.17
N TYR A 75 -16.17 4.16 -6.23
CA TYR A 75 -14.82 4.68 -5.98
C TYR A 75 -14.36 4.42 -4.54
N CYS A 76 -15.24 4.68 -3.56
CA CYS A 76 -14.93 4.44 -2.14
C CYS A 76 -14.65 2.97 -1.87
N ASN A 77 -15.50 2.07 -2.36
CA ASN A 77 -15.30 0.62 -2.21
C ASN A 77 -13.99 0.15 -2.87
N LEU A 78 -13.72 0.57 -4.11
CA LEU A 78 -12.46 0.25 -4.81
C LEU A 78 -11.25 0.71 -4.02
N THR A 79 -11.30 1.93 -3.48
CA THR A 79 -10.18 2.48 -2.72
C THR A 79 -9.95 1.74 -1.42
N CYS A 80 -11.01 1.42 -0.68
CA CYS A 80 -10.89 0.71 0.59
C CYS A 80 -10.42 -0.74 0.41
N ILE A 81 -10.96 -1.45 -0.59
CA ILE A 81 -10.51 -2.81 -0.93
C ILE A 81 -9.03 -2.79 -1.32
N SER A 82 -8.63 -1.85 -2.18
CA SER A 82 -7.25 -1.76 -2.62
C SER A 82 -6.31 -1.36 -1.47
N ALA A 83 -6.69 -0.42 -0.61
CA ALA A 83 -5.88 -0.05 0.55
C ALA A 83 -5.74 -1.22 1.54
N LEU A 84 -6.81 -1.99 1.77
CA LEU A 84 -6.78 -3.20 2.59
C LEU A 84 -5.84 -4.24 1.99
N LEU A 85 -5.94 -4.51 0.68
CA LEU A 85 -5.05 -5.44 0.00
C LEU A 85 -3.60 -4.95 0.04
N PHE A 86 -3.35 -3.67 -0.23
CA PHE A 86 -2.02 -3.05 -0.14
C PHE A 86 -1.41 -3.27 1.25
N ASN A 87 -2.16 -3.01 2.32
CA ASN A 87 -1.71 -3.16 3.70
C ASN A 87 -1.34 -4.62 4.04
N ASN A 88 -2.11 -5.59 3.52
CA ASN A 88 -1.80 -7.01 3.69
C ASN A 88 -0.58 -7.44 2.87
N PHE A 89 -0.46 -6.98 1.63
CA PHE A 89 0.67 -7.33 0.76
C PHE A 89 1.97 -6.72 1.25
N ILE A 90 1.99 -5.46 1.69
CA ILE A 90 3.20 -4.84 2.24
C ILE A 90 3.66 -5.60 3.49
N MET A 91 2.74 -5.95 4.39
CA MET A 91 3.03 -6.76 5.58
C MET A 91 3.56 -8.15 5.21
N ALA A 92 2.97 -8.82 4.22
CA ALA A 92 3.44 -10.12 3.75
C ALA A 92 4.85 -10.03 3.14
N VAL A 93 5.16 -8.97 2.38
CA VAL A 93 6.48 -8.72 1.81
C VAL A 93 7.49 -8.47 2.92
N THR A 94 7.20 -7.58 3.87
CA THR A 94 8.11 -7.23 4.97
C THR A 94 8.36 -8.40 5.91
N VAL A 95 7.36 -9.24 6.18
CA VAL A 95 7.55 -10.46 6.98
C VAL A 95 8.42 -11.48 6.25
N ASN A 96 8.14 -11.73 4.96
CA ASN A 96 8.98 -12.62 4.16
C ASN A 96 10.43 -12.12 4.04
N LEU A 97 10.60 -10.79 3.97
CA LEU A 97 11.91 -10.16 3.94
C LEU A 97 12.63 -10.29 5.30
N GLY A 98 11.97 -9.92 6.39
CA GLY A 98 12.50 -10.07 7.74
C GLY A 98 12.90 -11.52 8.04
N GLY A 99 12.09 -12.49 7.64
CA GLY A 99 12.40 -13.91 7.80
C GLY A 99 13.70 -14.36 7.12
N LYS A 100 14.20 -13.63 6.11
CA LYS A 100 15.52 -13.88 5.49
C LYS A 100 16.67 -13.29 6.27
N PHE A 101 16.44 -12.22 7.04
CA PHE A 101 17.48 -11.55 7.82
C PHE A 101 17.57 -12.05 9.27
N TYR A 102 16.46 -12.52 9.83
CA TYR A 102 16.44 -13.11 11.18
C TYR A 102 16.88 -14.57 11.19
N SER A 103 17.63 -14.95 12.25
CA SER A 103 17.82 -16.34 12.64
C SER A 103 16.46 -16.99 12.97
N PRO A 104 16.26 -18.30 12.77
CA PRO A 104 14.97 -18.96 12.98
C PRO A 104 14.35 -18.71 14.37
N GLU A 105 15.18 -18.56 15.39
CA GLU A 105 14.79 -18.37 16.79
C GLU A 105 14.35 -16.93 17.09
N GLU A 106 14.88 -15.93 16.38
CA GLU A 106 14.62 -14.50 16.63
C GLU A 106 13.54 -13.89 15.71
N ARG A 107 13.04 -14.68 14.74
CA ARG A 107 12.02 -14.24 13.77
C ARG A 107 10.76 -13.68 14.42
N ILE A 108 10.35 -14.25 15.55
CA ILE A 108 9.15 -13.85 16.28
C ILE A 108 9.58 -12.99 17.47
N ASN A 109 9.54 -11.68 17.29
CA ASN A 109 9.89 -10.72 18.33
C ASN A 109 8.74 -9.71 18.57
N ARG A 110 8.97 -8.72 19.45
CA ARG A 110 7.95 -7.71 19.76
C ARG A 110 7.57 -6.85 18.54
N LEU A 111 8.51 -6.58 17.64
CA LEU A 111 8.30 -5.82 16.41
C LEU A 111 7.41 -6.59 15.41
N TYR A 112 7.60 -7.91 15.30
CA TYR A 112 6.75 -8.80 14.50
C TYR A 112 5.29 -8.71 14.97
N TRP A 113 5.06 -8.87 16.27
CA TRP A 113 3.72 -8.76 16.85
C TRP A 113 3.13 -7.36 16.71
N ALA A 114 3.92 -6.31 16.91
CA ALA A 114 3.49 -4.93 16.70
C ALA A 114 3.04 -4.69 15.26
N ALA A 115 3.79 -5.17 14.26
CA ALA A 115 3.45 -5.06 12.85
C ALA A 115 2.14 -5.82 12.53
N ILE A 116 1.96 -7.04 13.05
CA ILE A 116 0.73 -7.82 12.87
C ILE A 116 -0.46 -7.10 13.50
N VAL A 117 -0.35 -6.68 14.75
CA VAL A 117 -1.45 -6.02 15.48
C VAL A 117 -1.82 -4.71 14.80
N ALA A 118 -0.85 -3.89 14.41
CA ALA A 118 -1.10 -2.63 13.69
C ALA A 118 -1.81 -2.89 12.34
N THR A 119 -1.41 -3.94 11.62
CA THR A 119 -2.04 -4.34 10.36
C THR A 119 -3.49 -4.79 10.58
N ILE A 120 -3.74 -5.64 11.57
CA ILE A 120 -5.09 -6.13 11.91
C ILE A 120 -5.99 -4.97 12.31
N LEU A 121 -5.53 -4.08 13.20
CA LEU A 121 -6.30 -2.92 13.63
C LEU A 121 -6.65 -2.01 12.45
N THR A 122 -5.68 -1.71 11.58
CA THR A 122 -5.91 -0.88 10.39
C THR A 122 -6.90 -1.55 9.44
N ASN A 123 -6.79 -2.87 9.22
CA ASN A 123 -7.74 -3.63 8.40
C ASN A 123 -9.15 -3.62 8.99
N MET A 124 -9.30 -3.71 10.31
CA MET A 124 -10.61 -3.61 10.97
C MET A 124 -11.28 -2.25 10.71
N VAL A 125 -10.51 -1.15 10.69
CA VAL A 125 -11.05 0.18 10.34
C VAL A 125 -11.48 0.23 8.87
N PHE A 126 -10.70 -0.33 7.93
CA PHE A 126 -11.12 -0.42 6.53
C PHE A 126 -12.38 -1.25 6.33
N ILE A 127 -12.50 -2.39 7.01
CA ILE A 127 -13.70 -3.25 6.96
C ILE A 127 -14.90 -2.50 7.55
N GLY A 128 -14.73 -1.85 8.71
CA GLY A 128 -15.76 -1.03 9.31
C GLY A 128 -16.23 0.08 8.37
N SER A 129 -15.30 0.73 7.67
CA SER A 129 -15.63 1.75 6.69
C SER A 129 -16.41 1.19 5.49
N LEU A 130 -16.01 0.04 4.95
CA LEU A 130 -16.76 -0.66 3.90
C LEU A 130 -18.19 -0.98 4.34
N ILE A 131 -18.38 -1.43 5.58
CA ILE A 131 -19.74 -1.70 6.12
C ILE A 131 -20.54 -0.39 6.19
N ILE A 132 -19.96 0.69 6.72
CA ILE A 132 -20.62 1.99 6.87
C ILE A 132 -21.02 2.58 5.51
N HIS A 133 -20.16 2.46 4.49
CA HIS A 133 -20.45 2.86 3.11
C HIS A 133 -21.67 2.14 2.52
N ASN A 134 -21.90 0.89 2.89
CA ASN A 134 -22.98 0.06 2.33
C ASN A 134 -24.26 0.00 3.21
N VAL A 135 -24.16 0.29 4.52
CA VAL A 135 -25.29 0.20 5.47
C VAL A 135 -25.86 1.57 5.84
N THR A 136 -25.04 2.62 5.84
CA THR A 136 -25.44 3.96 6.31
C THR A 136 -25.22 5.02 5.23
N SER A 137 -25.20 6.31 5.60
CA SER A 137 -24.94 7.40 4.68
C SER A 137 -23.47 7.44 4.24
N TYR A 138 -23.26 7.62 2.94
CA TYR A 138 -21.97 7.79 2.25
C TYR A 138 -20.97 8.72 2.98
N PHE A 139 -21.46 9.80 3.60
CA PHE A 139 -20.60 10.80 4.26
C PHE A 139 -19.89 10.29 5.52
N ASN A 140 -20.50 9.40 6.29
CA ASN A 140 -19.85 8.88 7.50
C ASN A 140 -18.70 7.92 7.15
N GLY A 141 -18.83 7.14 6.08
CA GLY A 141 -17.77 6.23 5.63
C GLY A 141 -16.50 6.95 5.17
N ILE A 142 -16.62 8.14 4.56
CA ILE A 142 -15.46 8.94 4.12
C ILE A 142 -14.55 9.32 5.30
N ILE A 143 -15.12 9.63 6.46
CA ILE A 143 -14.33 9.99 7.65
C ILE A 143 -13.50 8.79 8.12
N PHE A 144 -14.11 7.60 8.19
CA PHE A 144 -13.40 6.38 8.56
C PHE A 144 -12.35 5.98 7.53
N ASP A 145 -12.60 6.21 6.22
CA ASP A 145 -11.60 6.02 5.17
C ASP A 145 -10.36 6.88 5.40
N HIS A 146 -10.54 8.17 5.72
CA HIS A 146 -9.42 9.07 5.97
C HIS A 146 -8.62 8.63 7.20
N ILE A 147 -9.30 8.26 8.29
CA ILE A 147 -8.63 7.76 9.50
C ILE A 147 -7.81 6.49 9.17
N ALA A 148 -8.41 5.52 8.47
CA ALA A 148 -7.74 4.29 8.09
C ALA A 148 -6.49 4.55 7.24
N ARG A 149 -6.59 5.47 6.26
CA ARG A 149 -5.46 5.85 5.40
C ARG A 149 -4.33 6.53 6.17
N MET A 150 -4.64 7.31 7.20
CA MET A 150 -3.62 7.93 8.06
C MET A 150 -2.90 6.91 8.95
N CYS A 151 -3.51 5.75 9.23
CA CYS A 151 -2.88 4.64 9.94
C CYS A 151 -1.94 3.81 9.05
N VAL A 152 -2.14 3.79 7.73
CA VAL A 152 -1.30 3.00 6.79
C VAL A 152 0.20 3.35 6.89
N PRO A 153 0.63 4.62 6.91
CA PRO A 153 2.03 4.98 7.12
C PRO A 153 2.62 4.40 8.41
N VAL A 154 1.84 4.34 9.49
CA VAL A 154 2.28 3.75 10.76
C VAL A 154 2.56 2.26 10.60
N VAL A 155 1.68 1.52 9.89
CA VAL A 155 1.89 0.10 9.60
C VAL A 155 3.14 -0.10 8.74
N ILE A 156 3.35 0.74 7.73
CA ILE A 156 4.55 0.70 6.88
C ILE A 156 5.79 0.90 7.75
N ILE A 157 5.85 1.95 8.56
CA ILE A 157 7.02 2.25 9.40
C ILE A 157 7.35 1.07 10.34
N ILE A 158 6.36 0.53 11.04
CA ILE A 158 6.59 -0.60 11.97
C ILE A 158 7.01 -1.86 11.21
N SER A 159 6.39 -2.14 10.06
CA SER A 159 6.72 -3.30 9.23
C SER A 159 8.13 -3.24 8.63
N PHE A 160 8.55 -2.06 8.18
CA PHE A 160 9.92 -1.82 7.72
C PHE A 160 10.92 -1.87 8.89
N ALA A 161 10.58 -1.27 10.03
CA ALA A 161 11.40 -1.37 11.23
C ALA A 161 11.62 -2.83 11.63
N TYR A 162 10.59 -3.68 11.59
CA TYR A 162 10.74 -5.12 11.78
C TYR A 162 11.68 -5.75 10.74
N ALA A 163 11.44 -5.52 9.45
CA ALA A 163 12.19 -6.18 8.39
C ALA A 163 13.70 -5.84 8.44
N PHE A 164 14.05 -4.60 8.78
CA PHE A 164 15.43 -4.10 8.79
C PHE A 164 16.06 -4.01 10.19
N TYR A 165 15.34 -4.29 11.26
CA TYR A 165 15.93 -4.37 12.60
C TYR A 165 17.17 -5.27 12.69
N PRO A 166 17.20 -6.51 12.16
CA PRO A 166 18.39 -7.36 12.27
C PRO A 166 19.57 -6.76 11.49
N VAL A 167 19.29 -6.06 10.39
CA VAL A 167 20.31 -5.34 9.60
C VAL A 167 20.94 -4.20 10.41
N VAL A 168 20.13 -3.41 11.11
CA VAL A 168 20.59 -2.28 11.91
C VAL A 168 21.36 -2.75 13.14
N VAL A 169 20.91 -3.84 13.77
CA VAL A 169 21.57 -4.45 14.95
C VAL A 169 22.86 -5.18 14.55
N ILE A 170 22.90 -5.89 13.42
CA ILE A 170 24.17 -6.46 12.91
C ILE A 170 25.16 -5.34 12.54
N GLY A 171 24.67 -4.14 12.22
CA GLY A 171 25.51 -2.96 12.02
C GLY A 171 26.36 -2.55 13.24
N THR A 172 26.06 -3.04 14.45
CA THR A 172 26.89 -2.81 15.64
C THR A 172 27.99 -3.86 15.86
N ASP A 173 27.94 -5.00 15.16
CA ASP A 173 29.03 -5.99 15.13
C ASP A 173 29.72 -5.93 13.76
N VAL A 174 30.82 -5.18 13.74
CA VAL A 174 31.70 -5.01 12.58
C VAL A 174 32.35 -6.36 12.29
N ASP A 175 31.99 -7.02 11.19
CA ASP A 175 32.97 -7.65 10.27
C ASP A 175 32.40 -8.35 9.03
N HIS A 176 31.10 -8.66 8.92
CA HIS A 176 30.59 -9.38 7.74
C HIS A 176 29.27 -8.82 7.23
N LYS A 177 29.32 -7.76 6.41
CA LYS A 177 28.13 -7.23 5.70
C LYS A 177 27.90 -8.01 4.41
N PRO A 178 26.81 -8.79 4.26
CA PRO A 178 26.38 -9.21 2.94
C PRO A 178 25.80 -8.00 2.19
N ALA A 179 26.39 -7.67 1.03
CA ALA A 179 25.97 -6.59 0.12
C ALA A 179 24.46 -6.62 -0.24
N LEU A 180 23.79 -7.77 -0.02
CA LEU A 180 22.36 -7.97 -0.17
C LEU A 180 21.51 -6.98 0.64
N VAL A 181 22.01 -6.51 1.77
CA VAL A 181 21.29 -5.65 2.72
C VAL A 181 21.10 -4.22 2.21
N ILE A 182 22.10 -3.69 1.51
CA ILE A 182 22.06 -2.34 0.93
C ILE A 182 21.15 -2.33 -0.31
N ALA A 183 21.14 -3.43 -1.06
CA ALA A 183 20.33 -3.57 -2.27
C ALA A 183 18.81 -3.56 -2.01
N VAL A 184 18.35 -3.95 -0.82
CA VAL A 184 16.91 -4.01 -0.49
C VAL A 184 16.39 -2.71 0.13
N GLY A 185 17.24 -1.90 0.76
CA GLY A 185 16.84 -0.58 1.28
C GLY A 185 16.78 0.52 0.20
N VAL A 186 17.47 0.30 -0.93
CA VAL A 186 17.42 1.18 -2.11
C VAL A 186 16.25 0.83 -3.05
N TRP A 187 15.61 -0.33 -2.83
CA TRP A 187 14.47 -0.83 -3.61
C TRP A 187 13.15 -0.54 -2.91
#